data_AF-A0A0W0CG48-F1
#
_entry.id   AF-A0A0W0CG48-F1
#
_cell.length_a   1.000
_cell.length_b   1.000
_cell.length_c   1.000
_cell.angle_alpha   90.00
_cell.angle_beta   90.00
_cell.angle_gamma   90.00
#
_symmetry.space_group_name_H-M   'P 1'
#
loop_
_entity.id
_entity.type
_entity.pdbx_description
1 polymer ?
#
loop_
_entity_poly.entity_id
_entity_poly.type
_entity_poly.pdbx_seq_one_letter_code
_entity_poly.pdbx_strand_id
1 'polypeptide(L)'
;MLGRLISPSLARRSVVNAYTIRRPALVLSLRAYSSGTDEEKRIYEKLSKAFNTTDLRVQDVSGGCGSMYAIDVTSDKFNTLTTIKQHQMVNEVLKEDIPKWHGLQLRTKKNKTK
;
A
#
# COMPACT_ATOMS: atom_id res chain seq x y z
N MET A 1 66.24 -8.18 -26.62
CA MET A 1 66.33 -6.94 -27.42
C MET A 1 64.92 -6.38 -27.53
N LEU A 2 64.62 -5.26 -26.85
CA LEU A 2 64.49 -3.91 -27.45
C LEU A 2 63.18 -3.81 -28.26
N GLY A 3 62.23 -2.90 -28.06
CA GLY A 3 62.01 -1.71 -27.23
C GLY A 3 60.56 -1.27 -27.57
N ARG A 4 59.74 -0.79 -26.62
CA ARG A 4 59.55 0.64 -26.30
C ARG A 4 59.21 1.44 -27.58
N LEU A 5 58.03 2.05 -27.76
CA LEU A 5 57.75 3.42 -27.27
C LEU A 5 56.41 4.01 -27.82
N ILE A 6 55.75 4.78 -26.94
CA ILE A 6 55.09 6.10 -27.16
C ILE A 6 53.70 6.16 -27.87
N SER A 7 52.71 6.63 -27.07
CA SER A 7 51.41 7.29 -27.40
C SER A 7 51.62 8.61 -28.19
N PRO A 8 50.72 9.63 -28.32
CA PRO A 8 49.29 9.80 -28.03
C PRO A 8 48.55 10.50 -29.22
N SER A 9 47.45 11.22 -28.93
CA SER A 9 46.82 12.31 -29.71
C SER A 9 45.55 11.93 -30.50
N LEU A 10 44.37 12.16 -29.93
CA LEU A 10 43.53 13.38 -30.03
C LEU A 10 42.89 13.59 -31.41
N ALA A 11 41.57 13.37 -31.47
CA ALA A 11 40.66 14.22 -32.23
C ALA A 11 39.43 14.51 -31.36
N ARG A 12 39.41 15.75 -30.85
CA ARG A 12 38.30 16.42 -30.17
C ARG A 12 37.28 16.94 -31.18
N ARG A 13 36.10 17.30 -30.63
CA ARG A 13 35.00 18.19 -31.13
C ARG A 13 33.83 17.42 -31.75
N SER A 14 32.57 17.80 -31.52
CA SER A 14 32.02 18.94 -30.78
C SER A 14 30.57 18.65 -30.41
N VAL A 15 30.20 19.14 -29.22
CA VAL A 15 28.89 19.68 -28.83
C VAL A 15 27.82 19.72 -29.93
N VAL A 16 26.72 19.00 -29.69
CA VAL A 16 25.39 19.53 -29.98
C VAL A 16 24.68 19.78 -28.65
N ASN A 17 24.74 21.05 -28.28
CA ASN A 17 23.91 21.67 -27.27
C ASN A 17 22.54 21.92 -27.93
N ALA A 18 21.49 21.22 -27.51
CA ALA A 18 20.12 21.60 -27.85
C ALA A 18 19.36 21.83 -26.54
N TYR A 19 19.42 23.08 -26.10
CA TYR A 19 18.56 23.60 -25.05
C TYR A 19 17.09 23.50 -25.49
N THR A 20 16.25 23.24 -24.49
CA THR A 20 14.85 23.67 -24.38
C THR A 20 13.83 23.12 -25.38
N ILE A 21 13.02 22.17 -24.91
CA ILE A 21 11.57 22.43 -24.75
C ILE A 21 11.12 21.92 -23.37
N ARG A 22 10.90 22.86 -22.46
CA ARG A 22 9.96 22.71 -21.35
C ARG A 22 8.56 22.59 -21.95
N ARG A 23 7.81 21.53 -21.66
CA ARG A 23 6.40 21.64 -21.26
C ARG A 23 6.01 20.51 -20.30
N PRO A 24 5.47 20.85 -19.12
CA PRO A 24 5.06 19.88 -18.13
C PRO A 24 3.69 19.36 -18.56
N ALA A 25 3.61 18.10 -18.97
CA ALA A 25 2.39 17.38 -18.69
C ALA A 25 2.52 16.98 -17.22
N LEU A 26 1.91 17.77 -16.33
CA LEU A 26 1.40 17.21 -15.11
C LEU A 26 0.66 15.95 -15.56
N VAL A 27 1.28 14.78 -15.38
CA VAL A 27 0.51 13.55 -15.20
C VAL A 27 -0.18 13.81 -13.88
N LEU A 28 -1.24 14.62 -13.94
CA LEU A 28 -2.29 14.64 -12.97
C LEU A 28 -2.87 13.24 -13.14
N SER A 29 -2.20 12.27 -12.53
CA SER A 29 -2.82 11.05 -12.08
C SER A 29 -3.83 11.59 -11.08
N LEU A 30 -4.98 12.00 -11.61
CA LEU A 30 -6.23 12.09 -10.90
C LEU A 30 -6.45 10.64 -10.50
N ARG A 31 -5.74 10.24 -9.45
CA ARG A 31 -5.98 9.05 -8.68
C ARG A 31 -7.35 9.34 -8.15
N ALA A 32 -8.34 8.94 -8.96
CA ALA A 32 -9.73 9.18 -8.72
C ALA A 32 -9.91 8.86 -7.25
N TYR A 33 -10.34 9.87 -6.52
CA TYR A 33 -10.60 9.78 -5.11
C TYR A 33 -11.75 8.76 -5.04
N SER A 34 -11.40 7.47 -4.93
CA SER A 34 -12.36 6.38 -4.83
C SER A 34 -13.07 6.62 -3.52
N SER A 35 -14.18 7.36 -3.59
CA SER A 35 -15.11 7.50 -2.49
C SER A 35 -15.46 6.09 -2.07
N GLY A 36 -15.13 5.75 -0.83
CA GLY A 36 -15.02 4.38 -0.40
C GLY A 36 -16.15 3.48 -0.88
N THR A 37 -15.79 2.29 -1.39
CA THR A 37 -16.74 1.39 -2.02
C THR A 37 -17.80 0.96 -1.01
N ASP A 38 -18.99 0.59 -1.47
CA ASP A 38 -20.06 0.10 -0.58
C ASP A 38 -19.61 -1.13 0.23
N GLU A 39 -18.66 -1.89 -0.32
CA GLU A 39 -18.06 -3.04 0.35
C GLU A 39 -17.13 -2.63 1.51
N GLU A 40 -16.32 -1.57 1.36
CA GLU A 40 -15.51 -1.03 2.47
C GLU A 40 -16.39 -0.64 3.67
N LYS A 41 -17.54 0.00 3.42
CA LYS A 41 -18.49 0.38 4.46
C LYS A 41 -19.06 -0.85 5.17
N ARG A 42 -19.43 -1.89 4.41
CA ARG A 42 -19.93 -3.16 4.96
C ARG A 42 -18.90 -3.83 5.86
N ILE A 43 -17.65 -3.92 5.40
CA ILE A 43 -16.54 -4.48 6.18
C ILE A 43 -16.32 -3.66 7.45
N TYR A 44 -16.31 -2.32 7.31
CA TYR A 44 -16.15 -1.40 8.42
C TYR A 44 -17.22 -1.63 9.50
N GLU A 45 -18.49 -1.66 9.12
CA GLU A 45 -19.59 -1.89 10.07
C GLU A 45 -19.49 -3.26 10.76
N LYS A 46 -19.18 -4.32 10.00
CA LYS A 46 -19.08 -5.69 10.52
C LYS A 46 -17.99 -5.80 11.59
N LEU A 47 -16.82 -5.22 11.33
CA LEU A 47 -15.69 -5.21 12.27
C LEU A 47 -15.92 -4.27 13.45
N SER A 48 -16.49 -3.09 13.20
CA SER A 48 -16.82 -2.12 14.25
C SER A 48 -17.78 -2.73 15.27
N LYS A 49 -18.87 -3.37 14.80
CA LYS A 49 -19.86 -4.06 15.65
C LYS A 49 -19.25 -5.25 16.42
N ALA A 50 -18.36 -6.04 15.80
CA ALA A 50 -17.79 -7.22 16.43
C ALA A 50 -16.78 -6.88 17.55
N PHE A 51 -15.93 -5.88 17.33
CA PHE A 51 -14.77 -5.64 18.19
C PHE A 51 -14.85 -4.37 19.05
N ASN A 52 -15.86 -3.51 18.87
CA ASN A 52 -15.92 -2.17 19.49
C ASN A 52 -14.56 -1.48 19.32
N THR A 53 -14.16 -1.29 18.06
CA THR A 53 -12.82 -0.81 17.70
C THR A 53 -12.64 0.65 18.08
N THR A 54 -11.51 0.98 18.71
CA THR A 54 -11.11 2.36 19.01
C THR A 54 -10.69 3.10 17.74
N ASP A 55 -9.97 2.41 16.86
CA ASP A 55 -9.53 2.91 15.56
C ASP A 55 -9.67 1.77 14.53
N LEU A 56 -10.35 2.05 13.43
CA LEU A 56 -10.60 1.08 12.37
C LEU A 56 -10.41 1.79 11.03
N ARG A 57 -9.57 1.20 10.18
CA ARG A 57 -9.37 1.66 8.81
C ARG A 57 -9.52 0.47 7.87
N VAL A 58 -10.39 0.65 6.89
CA VAL A 58 -10.60 -0.29 5.78
C VAL A 58 -10.32 0.49 4.51
N GLN A 59 -9.49 -0.07 3.62
CA GLN A 59 -9.13 0.58 2.36
C GLN A 59 -8.99 -0.48 1.26
N ASP A 60 -9.63 -0.24 0.13
CA ASP A 60 -9.46 -0.97 -1.12
C ASP A 60 -8.10 -0.62 -1.71
N VAL A 61 -7.27 -1.64 -1.88
CA VAL A 61 -5.93 -1.54 -2.49
C VAL A 61 -5.90 -2.19 -3.88
N SER A 62 -7.04 -2.64 -4.39
CA SER A 62 -7.18 -3.18 -5.76
C SER A 62 -7.34 -2.10 -6.84
N GLY A 63 -7.40 -0.83 -6.45
CA GLY A 63 -7.60 0.28 -7.39
C GLY A 63 -9.07 0.50 -7.78
N GLY A 64 -10.03 0.12 -6.92
CA GLY A 64 -11.47 0.33 -7.14
C GLY A 64 -12.23 -0.87 -7.67
N CYS A 65 -11.58 -2.03 -7.84
CA CYS A 65 -12.22 -3.28 -8.26
C CYS A 65 -12.93 -3.98 -7.08
N GLY A 66 -12.58 -3.63 -5.84
CA GLY A 66 -13.13 -4.25 -4.64
C GLY A 66 -12.67 -5.69 -4.41
N SER A 67 -11.53 -6.08 -4.98
CA SER A 67 -10.99 -7.45 -4.88
C SER A 67 -9.88 -7.59 -3.85
N MET A 68 -9.36 -6.50 -3.27
CA MET A 68 -8.27 -6.57 -2.30
C MET A 68 -8.37 -5.45 -1.26
N TYR A 69 -8.31 -5.82 0.02
CA TYR A 69 -8.48 -4.87 1.11
C TYR A 69 -7.28 -4.84 2.04
N ALA A 70 -6.96 -3.65 2.54
CA ALA A 70 -6.07 -3.43 3.67
C ALA A 70 -6.90 -2.98 4.88
N ILE A 71 -6.76 -3.70 5.99
CA ILE A 71 -7.54 -3.49 7.21
C ILE A 71 -6.57 -3.31 8.38
N ASP A 72 -6.63 -2.13 9.00
CA ASP A 72 -5.99 -1.84 10.27
C ASP A 72 -7.05 -1.80 11.37
N VAL A 73 -6.94 -2.68 12.36
CA VAL A 73 -7.87 -2.77 13.49
C VAL A 73 -7.16 -2.52 14.81
N THR A 74 -7.65 -1.57 15.58
CA THR A 74 -7.23 -1.30 16.95
C THR A 74 -8.40 -1.52 17.91
N SER A 75 -8.23 -2.38 18.90
CA SER A 75 -9.28 -2.68 19.90
C SER A 75 -8.65 -3.06 21.25
N ASP A 76 -9.35 -2.75 22.34
CA ASP A 76 -9.00 -3.18 23.70
C ASP A 76 -9.06 -4.70 23.86
N LYS A 77 -9.93 -5.38 23.10
CA LYS A 77 -10.07 -6.85 23.13
C LYS A 77 -8.78 -7.57 22.73
N PHE A 78 -7.88 -6.89 22.03
CA PHE A 78 -6.62 -7.46 21.57
C PHE A 78 -5.52 -7.44 22.64
N ASN A 79 -5.70 -6.71 23.74
CA ASN A 79 -4.66 -6.48 24.74
C ASN A 79 -4.15 -7.78 25.39
N THR A 80 -5.07 -8.71 25.69
CA THR A 80 -4.78 -10.01 26.32
C THR A 80 -4.39 -11.11 25.32
N LEU A 81 -4.43 -10.84 24.02
CA LEU A 81 -4.24 -11.84 22.97
C LEU A 81 -2.87 -11.71 22.30
N THR A 82 -2.42 -12.83 21.71
CA THR A 82 -1.26 -12.86 20.80
C THR A 82 -1.67 -12.40 19.40
N THR A 83 -0.72 -11.92 18.59
CA THR A 83 -0.99 -11.45 17.22
C THR A 83 -1.68 -12.51 16.37
N ILE A 84 -1.29 -13.78 16.49
CA ILE A 84 -1.93 -14.89 15.76
C ILE A 84 -3.41 -15.01 16.16
N LYS A 85 -3.72 -14.99 17.46
CA LYS A 85 -5.11 -15.07 17.94
C LYS A 85 -5.94 -13.86 17.50
N GLN A 86 -5.34 -12.66 17.50
CA GLN A 86 -6.01 -11.46 16.98
C GLN A 86 -6.39 -11.64 15.52
N HIS A 87 -5.46 -12.13 14.68
CA HIS A 87 -5.72 -12.37 13.27
C HIS A 87 -6.77 -13.46 13.06
N GLN A 88 -6.72 -14.55 13.83
CA GLN A 88 -7.74 -15.60 13.81
C GLN A 88 -9.14 -15.05 14.12
N MET A 89 -9.29 -14.24 15.17
CA MET A 89 -10.60 -13.67 15.50
C MET A 89 -11.15 -12.78 14.39
N VAL A 90 -10.31 -11.93 13.78
CA VAL A 90 -10.75 -11.08 12.66
C VAL A 90 -11.11 -11.93 11.44
N ASN A 91 -10.31 -12.96 11.14
CA ASN A 91 -10.59 -13.86 10.04
C ASN A 91 -11.89 -14.64 10.23
N GLU A 92 -12.25 -15.04 11.46
CA GLU A 92 -13.55 -15.69 11.72
C GLU A 92 -14.72 -14.75 11.42
N VAL A 93 -14.62 -13.45 11.75
CA VAL A 93 -15.66 -12.46 11.42
C VAL A 93 -15.76 -12.24 9.91
N LEU A 94 -14.65 -12.28 9.19
CA LEU A 94 -14.58 -12.04 7.74
C LEU A 94 -14.60 -13.33 6.90
N LYS A 95 -14.85 -14.49 7.52
CA LYS A 95 -14.68 -15.81 6.89
C LYS A 95 -15.50 -16.01 5.62
N GLU A 96 -16.68 -15.43 5.57
CA GLU A 96 -17.59 -15.48 4.42
C GLU A 96 -17.19 -14.54 3.29
N ASP A 97 -16.42 -13.50 3.60
CA ASP A 97 -16.07 -12.43 2.66
C ASP A 97 -14.67 -12.63 2.07
N ILE A 98 -13.72 -13.15 2.86
CA ILE A 98 -12.35 -13.46 2.42
C ILE A 98 -12.29 -14.28 1.12
N PRO A 99 -13.12 -15.33 0.89
CA PRO A 99 -13.08 -16.11 -0.35
C PRO A 99 -13.45 -15.31 -1.60
N LYS A 100 -14.17 -14.19 -1.44
CA LYS A 100 -14.56 -13.31 -2.56
C LYS A 100 -13.41 -12.40 -2.99
N TRP A 101 -12.41 -12.23 -2.13
CA TRP A 101 -11.29 -11.32 -2.35
C TRP A 101 -10.07 -12.08 -2.87
N HIS A 102 -9.30 -11.43 -3.75
CA HIS A 102 -8.00 -11.92 -4.20
C HIS A 102 -6.94 -11.83 -3.08
N GLY A 103 -7.10 -10.92 -2.13
CA GLY A 103 -6.15 -10.78 -1.04
C GLY A 103 -6.63 -9.88 0.09
N LEU A 104 -6.03 -10.07 1.26
CA LEU A 104 -6.29 -9.30 2.47
C LEU A 104 -4.96 -8.96 3.15
N GLN A 105 -4.75 -7.68 3.45
CA GLN A 105 -3.69 -7.22 4.33
C GLN A 105 -4.29 -6.86 5.69
N LEU A 106 -4.06 -7.71 6.69
CA LEU A 106 -4.57 -7.51 8.04
C LEU A 106 -3.46 -7.05 8.99
N ARG A 107 -3.73 -5.97 9.70
CA ARG A 107 -2.89 -5.45 10.77
C ARG A 107 -3.74 -5.24 12.02
N THR A 108 -3.27 -5.80 13.12
CA THR A 108 -3.94 -5.69 14.42
C THR A 108 -3.07 -4.95 15.41
N LYS A 109 -3.67 -4.05 16.19
CA LYS A 109 -2.97 -3.24 17.19
C LYS A 109 -3.71 -3.31 18.51
N LYS A 110 -2.93 -3.46 19.57
CA LYS A 110 -3.40 -3.36 20.97
C LYS A 110 -3.64 -1.90 21.30
N ASN A 111 -4.79 -1.59 21.89
CA ASN A 111 -5.01 -0.25 22.43
C ASN A 111 -4.23 -0.11 23.74
N LYS A 112 -3.15 0.68 23.70
CA LYS A 112 -2.34 0.97 24.88
C LYS A 112 -2.92 2.21 25.56
N THR A 113 -3.87 2.01 26.46
CA THR A 113 -4.22 3.06 27.42
C THR A 113 -3.00 3.29 28.30
N LYS A 114 -2.48 4.53 28.25
CA LYS A 114 -1.26 4.97 28.92
C LYS A 114 -1.38 4.88 30.44
#